data_AF-A0ABD6QFN4-F1
#
_entry.id   AF-A0ABD6QFN4-F1
#
_cell.length_a   1.000
_cell.length_b   1.000
_cell.length_c   1.000
_cell.angle_alpha   90.00
_cell.angle_beta   90.00
_cell.angle_gamma   90.00
#
_symmetry.space_group_name_H-M   'P 1'
#
loop_
_entity.id
_entity.type
_entity.pdbx_description
1 polymer ?
#
loop_
_entity_poly.entity_id
_entity_poly.type
_entity_poly.pdbx_seq_one_letter_code
_entity_poly.pdbx_strand_id
1 'polypeptide(L)' 'MFAVGSYVKVRAGVSATENLEGALCRVSGAQGDLRDVRRVDTATGALIGIEVRFLASELESATR' A
#
# COMPACT_ATOMS: atom_id res chain seq x y z
N MET A 1 -11.73 -4.75 -4.43
CA MET A 1 -11.32 -3.32 -4.44
C MET A 1 -11.03 -2.91 -3.01
N PHE A 2 -9.80 -2.45 -2.71
CA PHE A 2 -9.34 -2.20 -1.33
C PHE A 2 -10.00 -0.96 -0.72
N ALA A 3 -10.43 -0.98 0.54
CA ALA A 3 -11.00 0.20 1.20
C ALA A 3 -9.91 1.00 1.92
N VAL A 4 -10.16 2.28 2.23
CA VAL A 4 -9.29 3.05 3.13
C VAL A 4 -9.15 2.31 4.46
N GLY A 5 -7.91 2.20 4.93
CA GLY A 5 -7.54 1.44 6.13
C GLY A 5 -7.17 -0.02 5.88
N SER A 6 -7.40 -0.56 4.67
CA SER A 6 -7.01 -1.95 4.33
C SER A 6 -5.49 -2.11 4.30
N TYR A 7 -5.02 -3.26 4.75
CA TYR A 7 -3.62 -3.66 4.60
C TYR A 7 -3.39 -4.32 3.25
N VAL A 8 -2.35 -3.90 2.56
CA VAL A 8 -2.00 -4.36 1.21
C VAL A 8 -0.50 -4.49 1.07
N LYS A 9 -0.07 -5.24 0.05
CA LYS A 9 1.30 -5.22 -0.47
C LYS A 9 1.27 -4.79 -1.93
N VAL A 10 2.38 -4.20 -2.38
CA VAL A 10 2.60 -3.94 -3.80
C VAL A 10 3.08 -5.25 -4.43
N ARG A 11 2.42 -5.68 -5.52
CA ARG A 11 2.78 -6.90 -6.24
C ARG A 11 4.21 -6.80 -6.79
N ALA A 12 4.88 -7.94 -6.87
CA ALA A 12 6.20 -8.04 -7.48
C ALA A 12 6.20 -7.55 -8.94
N GLY A 13 7.23 -6.79 -9.32
CA GLY A 13 7.38 -6.25 -10.68
C GLY A 13 6.59 -4.97 -10.97
N VAL A 14 5.81 -4.45 -10.01
CA VAL A 14 5.25 -3.10 -10.09
C VAL A 14 6.35 -2.11 -9.71
N SER A 15 6.59 -1.12 -10.57
CA SER A 15 7.58 -0.07 -10.29
C SER A 15 7.12 0.75 -9.09
N ALA A 16 7.78 0.56 -7.96
CA ALA A 16 7.43 1.22 -6.71
C ALA A 16 8.60 2.07 -6.22
N THR A 17 8.30 3.33 -5.89
CA THR A 17 9.23 4.18 -5.15
C THR A 17 9.37 3.69 -3.71
N GLU A 18 10.42 4.11 -2.99
CA GLU A 18 10.63 3.80 -1.56
C GLU A 18 10.77 2.31 -1.18
N ASN A 19 11.13 1.44 -2.13
CA ASN A 19 11.22 -0.02 -1.90
C ASN A 19 9.91 -0.60 -1.32
N LEU A 20 8.76 -0.17 -1.84
CA LEU A 20 7.45 -0.67 -1.39
C LEU A 20 7.11 -2.05 -1.95
N GLU A 21 7.89 -2.59 -2.89
CA GLU A 21 7.70 -3.95 -3.41
C GLU A 21 7.72 -4.95 -2.24
N GLY A 22 6.63 -5.71 -2.08
CA GLY A 22 6.46 -6.67 -0.99
C GLY A 22 6.34 -6.07 0.42
N ALA A 23 6.49 -4.76 0.59
CA ALA A 23 6.37 -4.08 1.87
C ALA A 23 4.89 -4.03 2.32
N LEU A 24 4.66 -4.19 3.62
CA LEU A 24 3.32 -4.00 4.20
C LEU A 24 2.95 -2.52 4.13
N CYS A 25 1.83 -2.23 3.49
CA CYS A 25 1.28 -0.89 3.32
C CYS A 25 -0.15 -0.85 3.83
N ARG A 26 -0.64 0.37 4.10
CA ARG A 26 -2.04 0.63 4.44
C ARG A 26 -2.60 1.66 3.48
N VAL A 27 -3.81 1.42 2.98
CA VAL A 27 -4.53 2.36 2.12
C VAL A 27 -4.91 3.59 2.94
N SER A 28 -4.45 4.77 2.53
CA SER A 28 -4.82 6.08 3.11
C SER A 28 -5.90 6.79 2.31
N GLY A 29 -5.99 6.54 1.00
CA GLY A 29 -6.96 7.17 0.11
C GLY A 29 -7.45 6.24 -1.00
N ALA A 30 -8.65 6.50 -1.52
CA ALA A 30 -9.24 5.73 -2.61
C ALA A 30 -10.02 6.64 -3.56
N GLN A 31 -9.74 6.53 -4.87
CA GLN A 31 -10.43 7.27 -5.92
C GLN A 31 -10.59 6.38 -7.16
N GLY A 32 -11.82 5.89 -7.42
CA GLY A 32 -12.02 4.90 -8.48
C GLY A 32 -11.12 3.68 -8.26
N ASP A 33 -10.34 3.28 -9.25
CA ASP A 33 -9.38 2.18 -9.12
C ASP A 33 -8.05 2.58 -8.47
N LEU A 34 -7.81 3.87 -8.21
CA LEU A 34 -6.56 4.35 -7.63
C LEU A 34 -6.57 4.24 -6.10
N ARG A 35 -5.43 3.86 -5.54
CA ARG A 35 -5.17 3.70 -4.12
C ARG A 35 -3.93 4.43 -3.71
N ASP A 36 -4.14 5.37 -2.81
CA ASP A 36 -3.07 6.01 -2.08
C ASP A 36 -2.72 5.09 -0.91
N VAL A 37 -1.46 4.69 -0.84
CA VAL A 37 -0.96 3.79 0.19
C VAL A 37 0.24 4.41 0.88
N ARG A 38 0.41 4.04 2.14
CA ARG A 38 1.56 4.44 2.94
C ARG A 38 2.16 3.22 3.61
N ARG A 39 3.49 3.18 3.69
CA ARG A 39 4.22 2.06 4.30
C ARG A 39 3.86 1.95 5.77
N VAL A 40 3.73 0.72 6.23
CA VAL A 40 3.56 0.40 7.65
C VAL A 40 4.91 -0.01 8.21
N ASP A 41 5.33 0.64 9.29
CA ASP A 41 6.39 0.15 10.14
C ASP A 41 5.89 -1.12 10.85
N THR A 42 6.52 -2.26 10.63
CA THR A 42 6.03 -3.55 11.14
C THR A 42 6.25 -3.72 12.64
N ALA A 43 7.19 -2.98 13.25
CA ALA A 43 7.46 -3.05 14.67
C ALA A 43 6.44 -2.26 15.50
N THR A 44 6.03 -1.09 14.99
CA THR A 44 5.15 -0.14 15.70
C THR A 44 3.73 -0.11 15.15
N GLY A 45 3.53 -0.54 13.91
CA GLY A 45 2.29 -0.36 13.15
C GLY A 45 2.03 1.05 12.66
N ALA A 46 2.98 1.98 12.85
CA ALA A 46 2.84 3.36 12.40
C ALA A 46 2.92 3.48 10.89
N LEU A 47 2.28 4.51 10.32
CA LEU A 47 2.44 4.86 8.92
C LEU A 47 3.70 5.71 8.74
N ILE A 48 4.60 5.31 7.85
CA ILE A 48 5.89 5.95 7.60
C ILE A 48 6.09 6.24 6.11
N GLY A 49 7.08 7.08 5.79
CA GLY A 49 7.41 7.44 4.41
C GLY A 49 6.38 8.37 3.78
N ILE A 50 6.42 8.49 2.45
CA ILE A 50 5.45 9.27 1.68
C ILE A 50 4.22 8.46 1.28
N GLU A 51 3.17 9.17 0.89
CA GLU A 51 2.01 8.55 0.25
C GLU A 51 2.32 8.28 -1.23
N VAL A 52 2.03 7.06 -1.69
CA VAL A 52 2.27 6.64 -3.08
C VAL A 52 1.00 6.07 -3.66
N ARG A 53 0.73 6.38 -4.93
CA ARG A 53 -0.48 5.99 -5.63
C ARG A 53 -0.26 4.78 -6.54
N PHE A 54 -1.11 3.78 -6.41
CA PHE A 54 -1.15 2.56 -7.23
C PHE A 54 -2.56 2.28 -7.76
N LEU A 55 -2.67 1.47 -8.80
CA LEU A 55 -3.93 0.85 -9.20
C LEU A 55 -4.28 -0.29 -8.24
N ALA A 56 -5.58 -0.51 -8.01
CA ALA A 56 -6.04 -1.63 -7.19
C ALA A 56 -5.61 -3.01 -7.75
N SER A 57 -5.33 -3.12 -9.05
CA SER A 57 -4.81 -4.34 -9.69
C SER A 57 -3.33 -4.60 -9.41
N GLU A 58 -2.57 -3.57 -9.03
CA GLU A 58 -1.14 -3.63 -8.68
C GLU A 58 -0.93 -4.01 -7.22
N LEU A 59 -2.01 -4.08 -6.44
CA LEU A 59 -1.99 -4.39 -5.03
C LEU A 59 -2.53 -5.80 -4.77
N GLU A 60 -2.09 -6.37 -3.65
CA GLU A 60 -2.62 -7.62 -3.11
C GLU A 60 -3.02 -7.44 -1.65
N SER A 61 -4.05 -8.17 -1.22
CA SER A 61 -4.51 -8.13 0.17
C SER A 61 -3.42 -8.65 1.10
N ALA A 62 -3.19 -7.94 2.19
CA ALA A 62 -2.31 -8.38 3.25
C ALA A 62 -3.05 -8.40 4.58
N THR A 63 -2.56 -9.23 5.49
CA THR A 63 -2.86 -9.12 6.92
C THR A 63 -1.73 -8.36 7.60
N ARG A 64 -2.06 -7.64 8.67
CA ARG A 64 -1.06 -6.95 9.49
C ARG A 64 -0.19 -7.96 10.24
#